data_AF-A0A7W1BKG8-F1
#
_entry.id   AF-A0A7W1BKG8-F1
#
_cell.length_a   1.000
_cell.length_b   1.000
_cell.length_c   1.000
_cell.angle_alpha   90.00
_cell.angle_beta   90.00
_cell.angle_gamma   90.00
#
_symmetry.space_group_name_H-M   'P 1'
#
loop_
_entity.id
_entity.type
_entity.pdbx_description
1 polymer ?
#
loop_
_entity_poly.entity_id
_entity_poly.type
_entity_poly.pdbx_seq_one_letter_code
_entity_poly.pdbx_strand_id
1 'polypeptide(L)'
;MYIPSFNRLEEREKIHSFIHAYGFATVITNHVSGPWASHLPVLLDEATWTLRSHMARANEQWRHFTPEREVLCIFHGPHAYISPSWYVDQHTVPTWNYAAVQVYGIPAIVDDSD
;
A
#
# COMPACT_ATOMS: atom_id res chain seq x y z
N MET A 1 -11.42 -4.78 1.29
CA MET A 1 -11.69 -3.75 2.32
C MET A 1 -13.01 -3.05 2.00
N TYR A 2 -13.87 -2.75 2.98
CA TYR A 2 -15.04 -1.89 2.75
C TYR A 2 -14.61 -0.41 2.74
N ILE A 3 -15.00 0.32 1.69
CA ILE A 3 -14.70 1.75 1.54
C ILE A 3 -16.03 2.47 1.25
N PRO A 4 -16.55 3.29 2.20
CA PRO A 4 -17.72 4.13 1.96
C PRO A 4 -17.54 5.00 0.71
N SER A 5 -18.62 5.24 -0.04
CA SER A 5 -18.55 5.96 -1.32
C SER A 5 -17.88 7.34 -1.20
N PHE A 6 -18.17 8.09 -0.15
CA PHE A 6 -17.60 9.42 0.08
C PHE A 6 -16.11 9.42 0.46
N ASN A 7 -15.57 8.27 0.89
CA ASN A 7 -14.14 8.10 1.20
C ASN A 7 -13.36 7.44 0.06
N ARG A 8 -14.05 7.05 -1.01
CA ARG A 8 -13.41 6.32 -2.10
C ARG A 8 -12.75 7.29 -3.07
N LEU A 9 -11.47 7.07 -3.33
CA LEU A 9 -10.70 7.77 -4.33
C LEU A 9 -10.54 6.86 -5.56
N GLU A 10 -11.16 7.23 -6.68
CA GLU A 10 -11.09 6.47 -7.95
C GLU A 10 -10.32 7.23 -9.04
N GLU A 11 -10.03 8.52 -8.84
CA GLU A 11 -9.29 9.36 -9.78
C GLU A 11 -7.82 8.91 -9.85
N ARG A 12 -7.44 8.40 -11.02
CA ARG A 12 -6.15 7.78 -11.28
C ARG A 12 -4.97 8.71 -10.94
N GLU A 13 -5.03 9.96 -11.39
CA GLU A 13 -3.99 10.96 -11.18
C GLU A 13 -3.77 11.26 -9.68
N LYS A 14 -4.84 11.24 -8.88
CA LYS A 14 -4.75 11.40 -7.43
C LYS A 14 -4.12 10.19 -6.76
N ILE A 15 -4.43 8.97 -7.23
CA ILE A 15 -3.79 7.74 -6.76
C ILE A 15 -2.29 7.75 -7.10
N HIS A 16 -1.90 8.15 -8.32
CA HIS A 16 -0.49 8.28 -8.70
C HIS A 16 0.22 9.27 -7.80
N SER A 17 -0.33 10.47 -7.65
CA SER A 17 0.23 11.54 -6.81
C SER A 17 0.39 11.08 -5.36
N PHE A 18 -0.57 10.28 -4.86
CA PHE A 18 -0.50 9.69 -3.53
C PHE A 18 0.65 8.68 -3.41
N ILE A 19 0.79 7.75 -4.36
CA ILE A 19 1.90 6.78 -4.36
C ILE A 19 3.25 7.49 -4.43
N HIS A 20 3.38 8.53 -5.26
CA HIS A 20 4.61 9.34 -5.35
C HIS A 20 4.94 10.05 -4.04
N ALA A 21 3.94 10.62 -3.36
CA ALA A 21 4.13 11.31 -2.09
C ALA A 21 4.45 10.34 -0.93
N TYR A 22 3.92 9.12 -0.98
CA TYR A 22 3.97 8.15 0.12
C TYR A 22 4.61 6.81 -0.29
N GLY A 23 5.68 6.86 -1.09
CA GLY A 23 6.30 5.70 -1.72
C GLY A 23 6.97 4.67 -0.79
N PHE A 24 7.00 4.90 0.52
CA PHE A 24 7.50 3.90 1.48
C PHE A 24 6.37 2.93 1.88
N ALA A 25 6.18 1.91 1.05
CA ALA A 25 5.05 0.99 1.16
C ALA A 25 5.33 -0.16 2.13
N THR A 26 4.25 -0.78 2.60
CA THR A 26 4.28 -2.12 3.22
C THR A 26 3.93 -3.15 2.14
N VAL A 27 4.89 -4.01 1.79
CA VAL A 27 4.71 -5.07 0.78
C VAL A 27 4.45 -6.38 1.49
N ILE A 28 3.30 -6.99 1.22
CA ILE A 28 2.77 -8.17 1.89
C ILE A 28 2.69 -9.33 0.91
N THR A 29 3.22 -10.48 1.31
CA THR A 29 3.16 -11.75 0.59
C THR A 29 2.54 -12.84 1.46
N ASN A 30 1.91 -13.83 0.86
CA ASN A 30 1.43 -15.02 1.57
C ASN A 30 2.51 -16.11 1.59
N HIS A 31 3.01 -16.45 2.78
CA HIS A 31 3.91 -17.59 3.02
C HIS A 31 3.15 -18.75 3.69
N VAL A 32 3.69 -19.97 3.65
CA VAL A 32 3.03 -21.16 4.24
C VAL A 32 2.79 -21.01 5.74
N SER A 33 3.64 -20.25 6.44
CA SER A 33 3.50 -19.96 7.87
C SER A 33 2.61 -18.76 8.19
N GLY A 34 2.06 -18.08 7.18
CA GLY A 34 1.24 -16.88 7.33
C GLY A 34 1.72 -15.70 6.46
N PRO A 35 1.08 -14.53 6.59
CA PRO A 35 1.49 -13.33 5.87
C PRO A 35 2.87 -12.86 6.31
N TRP A 36 3.67 -12.39 5.35
CA TRP A 36 4.97 -11.77 5.58
C TRP A 36 4.96 -10.35 5.03
N ALA A 37 5.53 -9.41 5.77
CA ALA A 37 5.59 -7.99 5.39
C ALA A 37 7.02 -7.45 5.44
N SER A 38 7.36 -6.59 4.47
CA SER A 38 8.52 -5.69 4.53
C SER A 38 8.10 -4.26 4.24
N HIS A 39 8.79 -3.30 4.86
CA HIS A 39 8.67 -1.89 4.51
C HIS A 39 9.75 -1.55 3.46
N LEU A 40 9.32 -1.14 2.27
CA LEU A 40 10.20 -0.96 1.12
C LEU A 40 9.93 0.38 0.42
N PRO A 41 10.97 1.05 -0.10
CA PRO A 41 10.78 2.09 -1.11
C PRO A 41 10.19 1.47 -2.37
N VAL A 42 9.05 2.00 -2.82
CA VAL A 42 8.33 1.56 -4.02
C VAL A 42 8.06 2.77 -4.90
N LEU A 43 8.38 2.64 -6.18
CA LEU A 43 8.14 3.64 -7.21
C LEU A 43 7.04 3.17 -8.14
N LEU A 44 6.19 4.09 -8.58
CA LEU A 44 5.22 3.84 -9.64
C LEU A 44 5.84 4.20 -10.99
N ASP A 45 5.90 3.24 -11.90
CA ASP A 45 6.10 3.48 -13.32
C ASP A 45 4.74 3.71 -13.99
N GLU A 46 4.45 4.96 -14.32
CA GLU A 46 3.17 5.37 -14.89
C GLU A 46 2.97 4.88 -16.33
N ALA A 47 4.06 4.69 -17.08
CA ALA A 47 3.99 4.27 -18.48
C ALA A 47 3.59 2.79 -18.59
N THR A 48 4.14 1.95 -17.72
CA THR A 48 3.87 0.51 -17.70
C THR A 48 2.79 0.12 -16.70
N TRP A 49 2.38 1.05 -15.83
CA TRP A 49 1.46 0.79 -14.72
C TRP A 49 1.97 -0.28 -13.76
N THR A 50 3.27 -0.20 -13.44
CA THR A 50 3.93 -1.17 -12.56
C THR A 50 4.52 -0.51 -11.33
N LEU A 51 4.61 -1.29 -10.25
CA LEU A 51 5.33 -0.90 -9.06
C LEU A 51 6.74 -1.50 -9.11
N ARG A 52 7.77 -0.67 -8.91
CA ARG A 52 9.17 -1.08 -8.89
C ARG A 52 9.75 -0.88 -7.50
N SER A 53 10.47 -1.88 -7.02
CA SER A 53 11.14 -1.86 -5.71
C SER A 53 12.36 -2.75 -5.76
N HIS A 54 13.18 -2.69 -4.73
CA HIS A 54 14.27 -3.63 -4.51
C HIS A 54 14.30 -4.04 -3.04
N MET A 55 14.82 -5.23 -2.78
CA MET A 55 15.10 -5.69 -1.42
C MET A 55 16.45 -6.41 -1.40
N ALA A 56 17.09 -6.43 -0.24
CA ALA A 56 18.32 -7.19 -0.07
C ALA A 56 18.07 -8.68 -0.36
N ARG A 57 19.03 -9.36 -1.01
CA ARG A 57 18.93 -10.80 -1.31
C ARG A 57 18.73 -11.65 -0.05
N ALA A 58 19.24 -11.19 1.09
CA ALA A 58 19.07 -11.82 2.40
C ALA A 58 17.64 -11.71 2.96
N ASN A 59 16.81 -10.79 2.46
CA ASN A 59 15.39 -10.75 2.79
C ASN A 59 14.69 -11.89 2.05
N GLU A 60 14.34 -12.96 2.74
CA GLU A 60 13.79 -14.16 2.10
C GLU A 60 12.41 -13.94 1.46
N GLN A 61 11.76 -12.80 1.70
CA GLN A 61 10.44 -12.49 1.14
C GLN A 61 10.38 -12.58 -0.39
N TRP A 62 11.45 -12.26 -1.13
CA TRP A 62 11.45 -12.39 -2.59
C TRP A 62 11.18 -13.83 -3.06
N ARG A 63 11.50 -14.84 -2.24
CA ARG A 63 11.24 -16.25 -2.55
C ARG A 63 9.75 -16.60 -2.52
N HIS A 64 8.91 -15.72 -1.98
CA HIS A 64 7.46 -15.91 -1.93
C HIS A 64 6.77 -15.44 -3.22
N PHE A 65 7.49 -14.74 -4.10
CA PHE A 65 6.95 -14.24 -5.35
C PHE A 65 6.80 -15.39 -6.34
N THR A 66 5.57 -15.60 -6.82
CA THR A 66 5.27 -16.56 -7.87
C THR A 66 4.30 -15.92 -8.88
N PRO A 67 4.30 -16.35 -10.15
CA PRO A 67 3.38 -15.81 -11.17
C PRO A 67 1.89 -15.99 -10.86
N GLU A 68 1.55 -16.92 -9.96
CA GLU A 68 0.18 -17.28 -9.61
C GLU A 68 -0.33 -16.62 -8.33
N ARG A 69 0.50 -15.83 -7.63
CA ARG A 69 0.16 -15.24 -6.33
C ARG A 69 0.29 -13.74 -6.34
N GLU A 70 -0.81 -13.07 -6.05
CA GLU A 70 -0.82 -11.63 -5.83
C GLU A 70 -0.07 -11.25 -4.55
N VAL A 71 0.58 -10.10 -4.62
CA VAL A 71 1.10 -9.37 -3.46
C VAL A 71 0.23 -8.16 -3.19
N LEU A 72 0.22 -7.69 -1.94
CA LEU A 72 -0.45 -6.47 -1.53
C LEU A 72 0.61 -5.42 -1.16
N CYS A 73 0.59 -4.28 -1.86
CA CYS A 73 1.35 -3.09 -1.50
C CYS A 73 0.42 -2.07 -0.84
N ILE A 74 0.73 -1.66 0.39
CA ILE A 74 -0.02 -0.62 1.12
C ILE A 74 0.85 0.65 1.20
N PHE A 75 0.35 1.74 0.65
CA PHE A 75 0.94 3.08 0.78
C PHE A 75 0.17 3.84 1.86
N HIS A 76 0.90 4.33 2.86
CA HIS A 76 0.33 4.98 4.04
C HIS A 76 0.44 6.49 3.92
N GLY A 77 -0.70 7.17 3.91
CA GLY A 77 -0.77 8.62 3.95
C GLY A 77 -0.87 9.14 5.40
N PRO A 78 -1.20 10.43 5.56
CA PRO A 78 -1.39 11.03 6.87
C PRO A 78 -2.57 10.39 7.59
N HIS A 79 -2.45 10.31 8.90
CA HIS A 79 -3.51 9.82 9.76
C HIS A 79 -3.50 10.53 11.11
N ALA A 80 -4.67 10.69 11.74
CA ALA A 80 -4.79 11.33 13.03
C ALA A 80 -6.05 10.89 13.77
N TYR A 81 -5.95 10.87 15.10
CA TYR A 81 -7.11 10.76 15.98
C TYR A 81 -7.97 12.02 15.86
N ILE A 82 -9.29 11.82 15.79
CA ILE A 82 -10.28 12.89 15.79
C ILE A 82 -11.10 12.78 17.07
N SER A 83 -10.89 13.74 17.98
CA SER A 83 -11.57 13.75 19.29
C SER A 83 -13.01 14.23 19.16
N PRO A 84 -13.99 13.54 19.77
CA PRO A 84 -15.36 14.05 19.83
C PRO A 84 -15.44 15.36 20.62
N SER A 85 -14.47 15.63 21.51
CA SER A 85 -14.40 16.87 22.29
C SER A 85 -14.15 18.12 21.44
N TRP A 86 -13.79 17.98 20.16
CA TRP A 86 -13.60 19.11 19.24
C TRP A 86 -14.92 19.62 18.65
N TYR A 87 -15.99 18.82 18.75
CA TYR A 87 -17.30 19.16 18.21
C TYR A 87 -18.21 19.74 19.29
N VAL A 88 -19.07 20.67 18.89
CA VAL A 88 -20.14 21.21 19.75
C VAL A 88 -21.24 20.16 19.95
N ASP A 89 -21.51 19.35 18.93
CA ASP A 89 -22.45 18.24 19.01
C ASP A 89 -21.85 17.05 19.78
N GLN A 90 -22.50 16.69 20.89
CA GLN A 90 -22.08 15.59 21.75
C GLN A 90 -22.54 14.22 21.27
N HIS A 91 -23.31 14.13 20.18
CA HIS A 91 -23.67 12.85 19.54
C HIS A 91 -22.58 12.35 18.56
N THR A 92 -21.35 12.86 18.67
CA THR A 92 -20.22 12.43 17.86
C THR A 92 -19.40 11.34 18.58
N VAL A 93 -18.93 10.35 17.82
CA VAL A 93 -18.08 9.26 18.32
C VAL A 93 -16.61 9.51 17.96
N PRO A 94 -15.65 9.05 18.77
CA PRO A 94 -14.24 9.15 18.42
C PRO A 94 -13.92 8.37 17.13
N THR A 95 -13.04 8.92 16.31
CA THR A 95 -12.62 8.27 15.06
C THR A 95 -11.15 8.51 14.73
N TRP A 96 -10.66 7.87 13.68
CA TRP A 96 -9.35 8.11 13.08
C TRP A 96 -9.54 8.47 11.61
N ASN A 97 -9.08 9.66 11.22
CA ASN A 97 -8.96 9.99 9.81
C ASN A 97 -7.64 9.43 9.30
N TYR A 98 -7.65 8.85 8.11
CA TYR A 98 -6.46 8.38 7.43
C TYR A 98 -6.66 8.39 5.92
N ALA A 99 -5.56 8.35 5.18
CA ALA A 99 -5.56 8.05 3.76
C ALA A 99 -4.61 6.89 3.49
N ALA A 100 -5.01 5.97 2.61
CA ALA A 100 -4.18 4.85 2.19
C ALA A 100 -4.55 4.41 0.78
N VAL A 101 -3.57 3.87 0.06
CA VAL A 101 -3.76 3.20 -1.22
C VAL A 101 -3.30 1.76 -1.08
N GLN A 102 -4.15 0.82 -1.51
CA GLN A 102 -3.83 -0.61 -1.58
C GLN A 102 -3.75 -1.02 -3.05
N VAL A 103 -2.61 -1.58 -3.45
CA VAL A 103 -2.38 -2.09 -4.80
C VAL A 103 -2.14 -3.59 -4.72
N TYR A 104 -2.96 -4.34 -5.45
CA TYR A 104 -2.76 -5.77 -5.67
C TYR A 104 -2.10 -5.97 -7.03
N GLY A 105 -1.19 -6.93 -7.14
CA GLY A 105 -0.55 -7.25 -8.41
C GLY A 105 0.29 -8.52 -8.34
N ILE A 106 0.65 -9.05 -9.51
CA ILE A 106 1.55 -10.19 -9.65
C ILE A 106 3.00 -9.70 -9.63
N PRO A 107 3.85 -10.18 -8.71
CA PRO A 107 5.24 -9.77 -8.65
C PRO A 107 6.08 -10.49 -9.72
N ALA A 108 7.08 -9.80 -10.25
CA ALA A 108 8.12 -10.39 -11.09
C ALA A 108 9.49 -9.97 -10.57
N ILE A 109 10.42 -10.93 -10.52
CA ILE A 109 11.82 -10.66 -10.16
C ILE A 109 12.54 -10.21 -11.43
N VAL A 110 13.27 -9.10 -11.34
CA VAL A 110 14.16 -8.60 -12.39
C VAL A 110 15.58 -8.90 -11.93
N ASP A 111 16.29 -9.79 -12.61
CA ASP A 111 17.71 -10.05 -12.40
C ASP A 111 18.53 -9.25 -13.42
N ASP A 112 19.72 -8.76 -13.02
CA ASP A 112 20.63 -7.88 -13.78
C ASP A 112 21.23 -8.49 -15.08
N SER A 113 20.71 -9.64 -15.52
CA SER A 113 21.17 -10.36 -16.71
C SER A 113 20.42 -10.01 -18.00
N ASP A 114 19.57 -8.96 -17.97
CA ASP A 114 18.90 -8.37 -19.13
C ASP A 114 19.38 -6.94 -19.42
#